data_AF-A0A2S7WED0-F1
#
_entry.id   AF-A0A2S7WED0-F1
#
_cell.length_a   1.000
_cell.length_b   1.000
_cell.length_c   1.000
_cell.angle_alpha   90.00
_cell.angle_beta   90.00
_cell.angle_gamma   90.00
#
_symmetry.space_group_name_H-M   'P 1'
#
loop_
_entity.id
_entity.type
_entity.pdbx_description
1 polymer ?
#
loop_
_entity_poly.entity_id
_entity_poly.type
_entity_poly.pdbx_seq_one_letter_code
_entity_poly.pdbx_strand_id
1 'polypeptide(L)'
;MKSITILFLAFFSVATFAQKDFQGKAMYMSKTTMDMSRFGNEMTEVQKQQMMNRMRSFLEKTYTLTFTKTESSFKEDVKLETPGTNGPMWGRSNGQGSIYKSLKDKEMIEDVEQFSKRFLIVEKMDQPQWQLTSETKQIGNYTVYKATMTIEDKTIDFGSIFSRRGNNNQNDDKKNEPRMIDVVAWYSPQIPVSAGPDRYWGLPGLILELNAGRTTMLCTEIVLNPEEKIEIQKPNKGSKVEREEYNKIIKEKTDELKERFQGRGNGGGRGRF
;
A
#
# COMPACT_ATOMS: atom_id res chain seq x y z
N MET A 1 -22.30 -37.02 42.90
CA MET A 1 -22.55 -36.56 41.50
C MET A 1 -22.36 -35.06 41.29
N LYS A 2 -22.68 -34.18 42.26
CA LYS A 2 -22.46 -32.71 42.15
C LYS A 2 -20.99 -32.27 42.16
N SER A 3 -20.09 -33.07 42.72
CA SER A 3 -18.65 -32.79 42.79
C SER A 3 -17.88 -33.12 41.50
N ILE A 4 -18.41 -34.03 40.66
CA ILE A 4 -17.77 -34.43 39.39
C ILE A 4 -18.05 -33.40 38.29
N THR A 5 -19.22 -32.76 38.30
CA THR A 5 -19.58 -31.69 37.36
C THR A 5 -18.78 -30.40 37.57
N ILE A 6 -18.39 -30.08 38.80
CA ILE A 6 -17.55 -28.90 39.10
C ILE A 6 -16.11 -29.12 38.58
N LEU A 7 -15.60 -30.35 38.65
CA LEU A 7 -14.27 -30.68 38.14
C LEU A 7 -14.17 -30.57 36.61
N PHE A 8 -15.24 -30.92 35.89
CA PHE A 8 -15.34 -30.76 34.44
C PHE A 8 -15.42 -29.30 34.00
N LEU A 9 -16.12 -28.45 34.76
CA LEU A 9 -16.19 -27.00 34.49
C LEU A 9 -14.85 -26.30 34.75
N ALA A 10 -14.12 -26.72 35.78
CA ALA A 10 -12.79 -26.20 36.10
C ALA A 10 -11.76 -26.57 35.02
N PHE A 11 -11.79 -27.80 34.48
CA PHE A 11 -10.89 -28.22 33.41
C PHE A 11 -11.11 -27.47 32.09
N PHE A 12 -12.36 -27.06 31.81
CA PHE A 12 -12.66 -26.26 30.61
C PHE A 12 -12.13 -24.82 30.70
N SER A 13 -12.02 -24.28 31.92
CA SER A 13 -11.51 -22.92 32.14
C SER A 13 -9.99 -22.78 32.05
N VAL A 14 -9.23 -23.88 32.22
CA VAL A 14 -7.75 -23.84 32.12
C VAL A 14 -7.29 -23.99 30.67
N ALA A 15 -8.09 -24.61 29.79
CA ALA A 15 -7.77 -24.77 28.38
C ALA A 15 -7.85 -23.46 27.56
N THR A 16 -8.50 -22.41 28.07
CA THR A 16 -8.66 -21.14 27.35
C THR A 16 -7.47 -20.18 27.50
N PHE A 17 -6.55 -20.45 28.44
CA PHE A 17 -5.38 -19.59 28.71
C PHE A 17 -4.10 -19.97 27.95
N ALA A 18 -4.16 -21.01 27.10
CA ALA A 18 -3.02 -21.48 26.31
C ALA A 18 -3.05 -21.05 24.84
N GLN A 19 -3.84 -20.04 24.46
CA GLN A 19 -3.70 -19.46 23.13
C GLN A 19 -2.32 -18.81 23.05
N LYS A 20 -1.34 -19.54 22.47
CA LYS A 20 -0.15 -18.93 21.87
C LYS A 20 -0.60 -17.66 21.15
N ASP A 21 0.01 -16.53 21.48
CA ASP A 21 -0.24 -15.26 20.81
C ASP A 21 -0.08 -15.49 19.31
N PHE A 22 -1.19 -15.52 18.57
CA PHE A 22 -1.15 -15.80 17.14
C PHE A 22 -0.45 -14.63 16.47
N GLN A 23 0.69 -14.92 15.88
CA GLN A 23 1.56 -13.96 15.23
C GLN A 23 2.06 -14.55 13.92
N GLY A 24 2.35 -13.68 12.96
CA GLY A 24 2.87 -14.13 11.69
C GLY A 24 3.50 -13.02 10.88
N LYS A 25 4.24 -13.45 9.87
CA LYS A 25 4.86 -12.59 8.87
C LYS A 25 4.44 -13.07 7.49
N ALA A 26 3.98 -12.17 6.64
CA ALA A 26 3.68 -12.43 5.25
C ALA A 26 4.49 -11.49 4.36
N MET A 27 5.13 -12.04 3.34
CA MET A 27 5.87 -11.26 2.35
C MET A 27 4.99 -11.04 1.12
N TYR A 28 4.94 -9.81 0.64
CA TYR A 28 4.17 -9.40 -0.53
C TYR A 28 5.10 -8.85 -1.60
N MET A 29 4.74 -9.12 -2.85
CA MET A 29 5.33 -8.50 -4.03
C MET A 29 4.25 -7.67 -4.73
N SER A 30 4.46 -6.37 -4.85
CA SER A 30 3.61 -5.51 -5.67
C SER A 30 4.13 -5.47 -7.09
N LYS A 31 3.24 -5.51 -8.07
CA LYS A 31 3.50 -5.23 -9.47
C LYS A 31 2.54 -4.16 -9.94
N THR A 32 3.07 -3.01 -10.31
CA THR A 32 2.29 -1.92 -10.89
C THR A 32 2.44 -1.93 -12.40
N THR A 33 1.33 -1.94 -13.11
CA THR A 33 1.34 -1.81 -14.57
C THR A 33 1.38 -0.34 -14.97
N MET A 34 2.23 -0.01 -15.96
CA MET A 34 2.30 1.33 -16.51
C MET A 34 1.60 1.38 -17.87
N ASP A 35 0.80 2.44 -18.04
CA ASP A 35 0.12 2.70 -19.30
C ASP A 35 1.11 3.31 -20.30
N MET A 36 1.58 2.47 -21.21
CA MET A 36 2.62 2.80 -22.18
C MET A 36 2.14 3.74 -23.29
N SER A 37 0.82 3.91 -23.45
CA SER A 37 0.26 4.86 -24.43
C SER A 37 0.70 6.31 -24.16
N ARG A 38 1.03 6.62 -22.90
CA ARG A 38 1.49 7.95 -22.47
C ARG A 38 2.86 8.38 -23.05
N PHE A 39 3.64 7.44 -23.54
CA PHE A 39 4.97 7.70 -24.10
C PHE A 39 4.98 7.81 -25.62
N GLY A 40 3.80 7.85 -26.25
CA GLY A 40 3.62 7.94 -27.70
C GLY A 40 3.63 6.57 -28.39
N ASN A 41 2.91 6.47 -29.51
CA ASN A 41 2.82 5.25 -30.31
C ASN A 41 4.10 4.93 -31.10
N GLU A 42 5.13 5.79 -31.02
CA GLU A 42 6.31 5.74 -31.89
C GLU A 42 7.51 4.96 -31.32
N MET A 43 7.43 4.45 -30.08
CA MET A 43 8.50 3.60 -29.54
C MET A 43 8.45 2.17 -30.08
N THR A 44 9.60 1.65 -30.48
CA THR A 44 9.77 0.25 -30.86
C THR A 44 9.57 -0.68 -29.65
N GLU A 45 9.24 -1.95 -29.88
CA GLU A 45 9.07 -2.94 -28.80
C GLU A 45 10.34 -3.09 -27.94
N VAL A 46 11.51 -3.01 -28.56
CA VAL A 46 12.81 -3.05 -27.88
C VAL A 46 12.99 -1.85 -26.96
N GLN A 47 12.63 -0.64 -27.41
CA GLN A 47 12.68 0.57 -26.58
C GLN A 47 11.70 0.48 -25.40
N LYS A 48 10.49 -0.04 -25.62
CA LYS A 48 9.49 -0.27 -24.56
C LYS A 48 10.00 -1.26 -23.51
N GLN A 49 10.62 -2.36 -23.93
CA GLN A 49 11.20 -3.35 -23.01
C GLN A 49 12.38 -2.78 -22.23
N GLN A 50 13.28 -2.02 -22.87
CA GLN A 50 14.38 -1.35 -22.18
C GLN A 50 13.88 -0.35 -21.14
N MET A 51 12.82 0.41 -21.47
CA MET A 51 12.18 1.32 -20.53
C MET A 51 11.55 0.56 -19.35
N MET A 52 10.79 -0.52 -19.61
CA MET A 52 10.24 -1.38 -18.56
C MET A 52 11.31 -1.94 -17.65
N ASN A 53 12.43 -2.42 -18.21
CA ASN A 53 13.53 -2.97 -17.44
C ASN A 53 14.17 -1.92 -16.53
N ARG A 54 14.30 -0.67 -17.00
CA ARG A 54 14.78 0.46 -16.17
C ARG A 54 13.79 0.82 -15.06
N MET A 55 12.49 0.66 -15.31
CA MET A 55 11.44 0.97 -14.34
C MET A 55 11.10 -0.22 -13.44
N ARG A 56 11.66 -1.41 -13.68
CA ARG A 56 11.27 -2.63 -12.99
C ARG A 56 11.41 -2.54 -11.49
N SER A 57 12.49 -1.96 -10.98
CA SER A 57 12.69 -1.75 -9.53
C SER A 57 11.67 -0.79 -8.91
N PHE A 58 11.06 0.08 -9.71
CA PHE A 58 10.01 1.00 -9.26
C PHE A 58 8.62 0.37 -9.36
N LEU A 59 8.39 -0.45 -10.40
CA LEU A 59 7.11 -1.12 -10.65
C LEU A 59 6.94 -2.40 -9.82
N GLU A 60 8.04 -3.07 -9.49
CA GLU A 60 8.09 -4.27 -8.66
C GLU A 60 8.74 -3.94 -7.31
N LYS A 61 7.95 -3.97 -6.24
CA LYS A 61 8.42 -3.73 -4.86
C LYS A 61 8.06 -4.90 -3.97
N THR A 62 8.88 -5.11 -2.95
CA THR A 62 8.64 -6.12 -1.92
C THR A 62 8.25 -5.48 -0.62
N TYR A 63 7.34 -6.11 0.10
CA TYR A 63 6.85 -5.63 1.39
C TYR A 63 6.77 -6.77 2.38
N THR A 64 6.97 -6.44 3.64
CA THR A 64 6.76 -7.33 4.77
C THR A 64 5.54 -6.85 5.56
N LEU A 65 4.54 -7.71 5.67
CA LEU A 65 3.44 -7.58 6.62
C LEU A 65 3.75 -8.41 7.86
N THR A 66 3.82 -7.76 9.01
CA THR A 66 3.86 -8.41 10.32
C THR A 66 2.50 -8.24 10.97
N PHE A 67 1.94 -9.29 11.55
CA PHE A 67 0.60 -9.23 12.13
C PHE A 67 0.50 -10.08 13.39
N THR A 68 -0.37 -9.62 14.29
CA THR A 68 -0.93 -10.37 15.40
C THR A 68 -2.44 -10.45 15.23
N LYS A 69 -3.17 -10.96 16.22
CA LYS A 69 -4.65 -10.90 16.21
C LYS A 69 -5.21 -9.49 16.25
N THR A 70 -4.44 -8.51 16.74
CA THR A 70 -4.95 -7.17 17.07
C THR A 70 -4.21 -6.05 16.36
N GLU A 71 -2.98 -6.28 15.94
CA GLU A 71 -2.11 -5.27 15.34
C GLU A 71 -1.48 -5.79 14.06
N SER A 72 -1.17 -4.88 13.13
CA SER A 72 -0.34 -5.21 11.98
C SER A 72 0.54 -4.04 11.56
N SER A 73 1.70 -4.34 10.98
CA SER A 73 2.61 -3.37 10.37
C SER A 73 3.04 -3.85 8.99
N PHE A 74 2.81 -3.03 7.99
CA PHE A 74 3.17 -3.25 6.60
C PHE A 74 4.31 -2.31 6.22
N LYS A 75 5.45 -2.86 5.77
CA LYS A 75 6.66 -2.08 5.50
C LYS A 75 7.29 -2.48 4.17
N GLU A 76 7.80 -1.50 3.42
CA GLU A 76 8.55 -1.74 2.18
C GLU A 76 9.94 -2.29 2.48
N ASP A 77 10.32 -3.38 1.81
CA ASP A 77 11.65 -3.96 1.86
C ASP A 77 12.50 -3.34 0.73
N VAL A 78 13.20 -2.23 1.05
CA VAL A 78 14.02 -1.50 0.06
C VAL A 78 15.27 -2.30 -0.27
N LYS A 79 15.40 -2.65 -1.56
CA LYS A 79 16.67 -3.13 -2.10
C LYS A 79 17.54 -1.94 -2.42
N LEU A 80 18.81 -1.98 -2.01
CA LEU A 80 19.80 -0.97 -2.39
C LEU A 80 19.83 -0.89 -3.93
N GLU A 81 19.53 0.30 -4.45
CA GLU A 81 19.54 0.52 -5.89
C GLU A 81 20.96 0.33 -6.44
N THR A 82 21.07 -0.33 -7.59
CA THR A 82 22.34 -0.47 -8.30
C THR A 82 22.73 0.90 -8.87
N PRO A 83 24.03 1.29 -8.83
CA PRO A 83 24.50 2.54 -9.42
C PRO A 83 24.03 2.69 -10.87
N GLY A 84 23.32 3.80 -11.19
CA GLY A 84 22.82 4.09 -12.54
C GLY A 84 21.31 3.90 -12.76
N THR A 85 20.53 3.59 -11.71
CA THR A 85 19.06 3.49 -11.82
C THR A 85 18.43 4.89 -11.95
N ASN A 86 18.19 5.31 -13.20
CA ASN A 86 17.51 6.56 -13.58
C ASN A 86 15.98 6.36 -13.59
N GLY A 87 15.37 6.40 -12.40
CA GLY A 87 13.91 6.52 -12.22
C GLY A 87 13.50 7.97 -11.94
N PRO A 88 12.21 8.34 -12.10
CA PRO A 88 11.74 9.66 -11.71
C PRO A 88 11.96 9.88 -10.21
N MET A 89 12.63 10.99 -9.85
CA MET A 89 13.04 11.27 -8.46
C MET A 89 11.85 11.29 -7.48
N TRP A 90 10.66 11.69 -7.95
CA TRP A 90 9.41 11.69 -7.19
C TRP A 90 8.79 10.30 -6.94
N GLY A 91 9.24 9.26 -7.63
CA GLY A 91 8.82 7.87 -7.39
C GLY A 91 9.76 7.08 -6.47
N ARG A 92 10.93 7.65 -6.12
CA ARG A 92 11.86 6.96 -5.24
C ARG A 92 11.32 6.92 -3.83
N SER A 93 11.05 5.72 -3.35
CA SER A 93 10.82 5.47 -1.93
C SER A 93 12.16 5.34 -1.24
N ASN A 94 12.33 6.03 -0.11
CA ASN A 94 13.44 5.75 0.79
C ASN A 94 13.18 4.52 1.68
N GLY A 95 12.00 3.90 1.50
CA GLY A 95 11.34 2.87 2.31
C GLY A 95 11.53 2.97 3.82
N GLN A 96 11.52 4.20 4.29
CA GLN A 96 11.32 4.51 5.70
C GLN A 96 9.83 4.53 6.08
N GLY A 97 8.94 4.43 5.09
CA GLY A 97 7.50 4.42 5.31
C GLY A 97 6.95 3.07 5.78
N SER A 98 5.87 3.11 6.54
CA SER A 98 5.15 1.95 7.02
C SER A 98 3.68 2.26 7.29
N ILE A 99 2.83 1.24 7.26
CA ILE A 99 1.42 1.36 7.65
C ILE A 99 1.20 0.48 8.86
N TYR A 100 0.88 1.10 9.99
CA TYR A 100 0.49 0.44 11.23
C TYR A 100 -1.02 0.47 11.37
N LYS A 101 -1.62 -0.66 11.79
CA LYS A 101 -3.07 -0.81 12.01
C LYS A 101 -3.31 -1.44 13.38
N SER A 102 -4.18 -0.85 14.18
CA SER A 102 -4.62 -1.37 15.48
C SER A 102 -6.13 -1.61 15.46
N LEU A 103 -6.55 -2.88 15.57
CA LEU A 103 -7.95 -3.26 15.70
C LEU A 103 -8.51 -2.92 17.10
N LYS A 104 -7.63 -2.82 18.10
CA LYS A 104 -8.00 -2.45 19.48
C LYS A 104 -8.40 -0.98 19.56
N ASP A 105 -7.58 -0.11 18.96
CA ASP A 105 -7.80 1.34 18.98
C ASP A 105 -8.67 1.81 17.81
N LYS A 106 -8.92 0.93 16.82
CA LYS A 106 -9.57 1.24 15.54
C LYS A 106 -8.90 2.43 14.85
N GLU A 107 -7.58 2.37 14.77
CA GLU A 107 -6.75 3.44 14.23
C GLU A 107 -5.70 2.87 13.25
N MET A 108 -5.54 3.54 12.12
CA MET A 108 -4.51 3.29 11.14
C MET A 108 -3.56 4.49 11.10
N ILE A 109 -2.26 4.23 11.10
CA ILE A 109 -1.22 5.24 10.98
C ILE A 109 -0.34 4.89 9.77
N GLU A 110 -0.32 5.80 8.81
CA GLU A 110 0.58 5.73 7.65
C GLU A 110 1.75 6.69 7.88
N ASP A 111 2.95 6.12 8.04
CA ASP A 111 4.21 6.83 8.17
C ASP A 111 4.80 7.06 6.79
N VAL A 112 4.90 8.34 6.40
CA VAL A 112 5.40 8.75 5.09
C VAL A 112 6.47 9.81 5.25
N GLU A 113 7.57 9.66 4.54
CA GLU A 113 8.56 10.72 4.36
C GLU A 113 8.45 11.30 2.96
N GLN A 114 8.16 12.61 2.88
CA GLN A 114 8.01 13.33 1.63
C GLN A 114 8.66 14.71 1.78
N PHE A 115 9.45 15.13 0.78
CA PHE A 115 10.19 16.40 0.79
C PHE A 115 11.06 16.61 2.06
N SER A 116 11.73 15.55 2.52
CA SER A 116 12.56 15.54 3.74
C SER A 116 11.79 15.86 5.03
N LYS A 117 10.46 15.77 5.01
CA LYS A 117 9.59 15.85 6.18
C LYS A 117 8.89 14.52 6.38
N ARG A 118 8.76 14.10 7.65
CA ARG A 118 8.06 12.88 8.04
C ARG A 118 6.70 13.20 8.61
N PHE A 119 5.68 12.52 8.11
CA PHE A 119 4.28 12.68 8.49
C PHE A 119 3.74 11.36 9.02
N LEU A 120 2.91 11.45 10.06
CA LEU A 120 2.12 10.35 10.58
C LEU A 120 0.66 10.66 10.25
N ILE A 121 0.18 10.07 9.17
CA ILE A 121 -1.20 10.25 8.71
C ILE A 121 -2.07 9.33 9.55
N VAL A 122 -2.83 9.92 10.48
CA VAL A 122 -3.69 9.17 11.41
C VAL A 122 -5.11 9.15 10.88
N GLU A 123 -5.69 7.95 10.82
CA GLU A 123 -7.06 7.75 10.36
C GLU A 123 -7.81 6.78 11.26
N LYS A 124 -9.12 7.01 11.39
CA LYS A 124 -10.03 6.06 12.04
C LYS A 124 -10.29 4.89 11.10
N MET A 125 -10.30 3.68 11.65
CA MET A 125 -10.55 2.44 10.93
C MET A 125 -12.04 2.10 10.95
N ASP A 126 -12.77 2.62 9.95
CA ASP A 126 -14.14 2.17 9.67
C ASP A 126 -14.12 0.85 8.90
N GLN A 127 -15.11 -0.02 9.15
CA GLN A 127 -15.14 -1.34 8.56
C GLN A 127 -15.38 -1.27 7.04
N PRO A 128 -14.45 -1.78 6.21
CA PRO A 128 -14.60 -1.73 4.76
C PRO A 128 -15.80 -2.54 4.28
N GLN A 129 -16.55 -1.99 3.33
CA GLN A 129 -17.77 -2.59 2.78
C GLN A 129 -17.42 -3.57 1.65
N TRP A 130 -16.81 -4.70 2.01
CA TRP A 130 -16.51 -5.77 1.07
C TRP A 130 -17.76 -6.52 0.63
N GLN A 131 -17.91 -6.71 -0.68
CA GLN A 131 -18.85 -7.66 -1.27
C GLN A 131 -18.17 -9.02 -1.37
N LEU A 132 -18.58 -9.96 -0.52
CA LEU A 132 -18.07 -11.33 -0.52
C LEU A 132 -18.72 -12.12 -1.66
N THR A 133 -17.93 -12.91 -2.37
CA THR A 133 -18.40 -13.78 -3.45
C THR A 133 -18.06 -15.24 -3.16
N SER A 134 -18.71 -16.17 -3.85
CA SER A 134 -18.45 -17.62 -3.72
C SER A 134 -17.31 -18.12 -4.60
N GLU A 135 -16.63 -17.24 -5.34
CA GLU A 135 -15.50 -17.63 -6.17
C GLU A 135 -14.31 -18.05 -5.29
N THR A 136 -13.71 -19.19 -5.62
CA THR A 136 -12.58 -19.76 -4.88
C THR A 136 -11.43 -20.09 -5.82
N LYS A 137 -10.19 -19.92 -5.34
CA LYS A 137 -8.99 -20.45 -6.00
C LYS A 137 -7.96 -20.91 -4.97
N GLN A 138 -6.87 -21.52 -5.43
CA GLN A 138 -5.73 -21.90 -4.59
C GLN A 138 -4.58 -20.92 -4.80
N ILE A 139 -4.01 -20.42 -3.70
CA ILE A 139 -2.75 -19.65 -3.70
C ILE A 139 -1.80 -20.32 -2.72
N GLY A 140 -0.72 -20.91 -3.25
CA GLY A 140 0.15 -21.78 -2.46
C GLY A 140 -0.64 -22.95 -1.89
N ASN A 141 -0.64 -23.09 -0.57
CA ASN A 141 -1.36 -24.14 0.16
C ASN A 141 -2.72 -23.69 0.72
N TYR A 142 -3.16 -22.47 0.37
CA TYR A 142 -4.32 -21.84 0.98
C TYR A 142 -5.48 -21.74 -0.01
N THR A 143 -6.66 -22.17 0.44
CA THR A 143 -7.91 -21.86 -0.25
C THR A 143 -8.25 -20.41 0.00
N VAL A 144 -8.46 -19.65 -1.08
CA VAL A 144 -8.83 -18.23 -1.02
C VAL A 144 -10.20 -17.99 -1.64
N TYR A 145 -10.88 -16.97 -1.11
CA TYR A 145 -12.19 -16.51 -1.54
C TYR A 145 -12.08 -15.08 -2.06
N LYS A 146 -12.87 -14.74 -3.06
CA LYS A 146 -12.87 -13.41 -3.66
C LYS A 146 -13.82 -12.46 -2.92
N ALA A 147 -13.34 -11.26 -2.67
CA ALA A 147 -14.11 -10.12 -2.19
C ALA A 147 -13.82 -8.90 -3.08
N THR A 148 -14.84 -8.07 -3.29
CA THR A 148 -14.72 -6.86 -4.12
C THR A 148 -15.22 -5.63 -3.38
N MET A 149 -14.65 -4.47 -3.67
CA MET A 149 -15.21 -3.18 -3.27
C MET A 149 -14.82 -2.11 -4.28
N THR A 150 -15.49 -0.96 -4.24
CA THR A 150 -15.11 0.20 -5.03
C THR A 150 -14.78 1.34 -4.08
N ILE A 151 -13.61 1.96 -4.25
CA ILE A 151 -13.13 3.06 -3.42
C ILE A 151 -12.87 4.31 -4.28
N GLU A 152 -12.96 5.47 -3.66
CA GLU A 152 -12.47 6.71 -4.27
C GLU A 152 -10.94 6.79 -4.14
N ASP A 153 -10.27 7.02 -5.27
CA ASP A 153 -8.84 7.27 -5.34
C ASP A 153 -8.50 8.67 -4.84
N LYS A 154 -8.07 8.73 -3.58
CA LYS A 154 -7.57 9.96 -2.94
C LYS A 154 -6.06 10.14 -3.10
N THR A 155 -5.40 9.34 -3.94
CA THR A 155 -3.94 9.40 -4.10
C THR A 155 -3.53 10.55 -5.01
N ILE A 156 -2.35 11.10 -4.74
CA ILE A 156 -1.79 12.22 -5.51
C ILE A 156 -0.98 11.66 -6.69
N ASP A 157 -1.44 11.92 -7.92
CA ASP A 157 -0.74 11.54 -9.14
C ASP A 157 0.43 12.51 -9.42
N PHE A 158 1.55 12.30 -8.72
CA PHE A 158 2.78 13.06 -8.93
C PHE A 158 3.29 12.99 -10.38
N GLY A 159 3.06 11.87 -11.06
CA GLY A 159 3.47 11.68 -12.46
C GLY A 159 2.81 12.69 -13.39
N SER A 160 1.51 12.95 -13.20
CA SER A 160 0.79 13.98 -13.94
C SER A 160 1.29 15.40 -13.62
N ILE A 161 1.65 15.66 -12.36
CA ILE A 161 2.03 17.00 -11.90
C ILE A 161 3.40 17.43 -12.45
N PHE A 162 4.36 16.49 -12.54
CA PHE A 162 5.70 16.75 -13.06
C PHE A 162 5.86 16.43 -14.56
N SER A 163 4.78 16.05 -15.25
CA SER A 163 4.82 15.87 -16.70
C SER A 163 5.16 17.20 -17.40
N ARG A 164 6.13 17.18 -18.32
CA ARG A 164 6.49 18.37 -19.11
C ARG A 164 5.33 18.70 -20.04
N ARG A 165 4.59 19.74 -19.67
CA ARG A 165 3.50 20.38 -20.42
C ARG A 165 3.89 20.55 -21.89
N GLY A 166 3.35 19.70 -22.74
CA GLY A 166 3.56 19.72 -24.19
C GLY A 166 2.25 19.72 -24.99
N ASN A 167 1.08 19.86 -24.36
CA ASN A 167 -0.12 20.12 -25.14
C ASN A 167 -1.13 21.00 -24.40
N ASN A 168 -1.50 22.07 -25.09
CA ASN A 168 -2.36 23.14 -24.65
C ASN A 168 -3.82 22.74 -24.88
N ASN A 169 -4.27 21.62 -24.30
CA ASN A 169 -5.68 21.27 -24.33
C ASN A 169 -6.38 21.86 -23.11
N GLN A 170 -6.98 23.00 -23.40
CA GLN A 170 -8.04 23.70 -22.70
C GLN A 170 -9.22 22.74 -22.45
N ASN A 171 -9.08 21.87 -21.45
CA ASN A 171 -10.11 21.02 -20.85
C ASN A 171 -9.64 20.63 -19.43
N ASP A 172 -9.15 21.62 -18.67
CA ASP A 172 -8.78 21.45 -17.25
C ASP A 172 -10.03 21.31 -16.35
N ASP A 173 -11.24 21.38 -16.90
CA ASP A 173 -12.52 21.34 -16.16
C ASP A 173 -13.08 19.92 -15.91
N LYS A 174 -12.45 18.86 -16.42
CA LYS A 174 -12.81 17.45 -16.08
C LYS A 174 -11.96 16.86 -14.95
N LYS A 175 -11.42 17.69 -14.04
CA LYS A 175 -10.47 17.25 -13.00
C LYS A 175 -11.06 16.93 -11.62
N ASN A 176 -12.38 17.07 -11.45
CA ASN A 176 -13.02 16.99 -10.13
C ASN A 176 -13.98 15.81 -9.94
N GLU A 177 -14.08 14.89 -10.89
CA GLU A 177 -14.83 13.66 -10.63
C GLU A 177 -13.96 12.70 -9.80
N PRO A 178 -14.46 12.19 -8.67
CA PRO A 178 -13.75 11.21 -7.86
C PRO A 178 -13.42 9.99 -8.73
N ARG A 179 -12.14 9.68 -8.88
CA ARG A 179 -11.71 8.50 -9.62
C ARG A 179 -12.07 7.28 -8.79
N MET A 180 -13.02 6.48 -9.24
CA MET A 180 -13.38 5.25 -8.57
C MET A 180 -12.44 4.12 -9.00
N ILE A 181 -11.91 3.38 -8.04
CA ILE A 181 -11.07 2.20 -8.26
C ILE A 181 -11.82 0.98 -7.75
N ASP A 182 -11.97 0.00 -8.64
CA ASP A 182 -12.38 -1.34 -8.25
C ASP A 182 -11.22 -2.08 -7.61
N VAL A 183 -11.50 -2.67 -6.45
CA VAL A 183 -10.55 -3.43 -5.65
C VAL A 183 -11.06 -4.85 -5.55
N VAL A 184 -10.21 -5.80 -5.92
CA VAL A 184 -10.46 -7.23 -5.79
C VAL A 184 -9.45 -7.82 -4.82
N ALA A 185 -9.91 -8.45 -3.75
CA ALA A 185 -9.08 -9.16 -2.79
C ALA A 185 -9.39 -10.65 -2.81
N TRP A 186 -8.36 -11.48 -2.76
CA TRP A 186 -8.47 -12.90 -2.48
C TRP A 186 -7.93 -13.17 -1.08
N TYR A 187 -8.78 -13.64 -0.17
CA TYR A 187 -8.43 -13.83 1.23
C TYR A 187 -8.62 -15.28 1.68
N SER A 188 -7.85 -15.72 2.69
CA SER A 188 -7.97 -17.07 3.25
C SER A 188 -8.40 -17.05 4.72
N PRO A 189 -9.59 -17.59 5.07
CA PRO A 189 -10.03 -17.79 6.45
C PRO A 189 -9.15 -18.77 7.25
N GLN A 190 -8.32 -19.58 6.58
CA GLN A 190 -7.41 -20.51 7.22
C GLN A 190 -6.35 -19.79 8.07
N ILE A 191 -6.11 -18.50 7.79
CA ILE A 191 -5.29 -17.60 8.60
C ILE A 191 -6.27 -16.56 9.20
N PRO A 192 -6.79 -16.78 10.42
CA PRO A 192 -7.92 -16.03 10.97
C PRO A 192 -7.49 -14.67 11.55
N VAL A 193 -6.95 -13.81 10.69
CA VAL A 193 -6.59 -12.43 11.00
C VAL A 193 -7.23 -11.49 9.99
N SER A 194 -7.73 -10.35 10.49
CA SER A 194 -8.28 -9.31 9.62
C SER A 194 -7.18 -8.36 9.17
N ALA A 195 -6.19 -8.90 8.45
CA ALA A 195 -5.02 -8.18 7.98
C ALA A 195 -4.84 -8.34 6.47
N GLY A 196 -4.08 -7.43 5.88
CA GLY A 196 -3.83 -7.41 4.44
C GLY A 196 -2.80 -6.36 4.06
N PRO A 197 -2.39 -6.37 2.78
CA PRO A 197 -1.38 -5.45 2.27
C PRO A 197 -1.91 -4.02 2.20
N ASP A 198 -0.99 -3.05 2.34
CA ASP A 198 -1.29 -1.62 2.32
C ASP A 198 -2.40 -1.26 3.34
N ARG A 199 -3.37 -0.41 2.95
CA ARG A 199 -4.52 0.01 3.75
C ARG A 199 -5.68 -1.00 3.76
N TYR A 200 -5.56 -2.14 3.09
CA TYR A 200 -6.68 -3.08 2.96
C TYR A 200 -6.72 -4.05 4.15
N TRP A 201 -7.91 -4.21 4.72
CA TRP A 201 -8.19 -5.05 5.90
C TRP A 201 -9.71 -5.33 5.98
N GLY A 202 -10.17 -5.99 7.05
CA GLY A 202 -11.61 -6.13 7.34
C GLY A 202 -12.26 -7.42 6.83
N LEU A 203 -11.50 -8.25 6.11
CA LEU A 203 -11.95 -9.58 5.68
C LEU A 203 -11.78 -10.62 6.80
N PRO A 204 -12.58 -11.70 6.82
CA PRO A 204 -12.48 -12.77 7.82
C PRO A 204 -11.34 -13.73 7.49
N GLY A 205 -10.15 -13.19 7.23
CA GLY A 205 -8.94 -13.93 6.87
C GLY A 205 -7.88 -13.03 6.24
N LEU A 206 -6.64 -13.54 6.16
CA LEU A 206 -5.52 -12.80 5.57
C LEU A 206 -5.71 -12.64 4.06
N ILE A 207 -5.54 -11.42 3.55
CA ILE A 207 -5.56 -11.13 2.10
C ILE A 207 -4.27 -11.66 1.47
N LEU A 208 -4.35 -12.64 0.57
CA LEU A 208 -3.20 -13.22 -0.12
C LEU A 208 -2.94 -12.62 -1.50
N GLU A 209 -3.96 -12.08 -2.14
CA GLU A 209 -3.81 -11.34 -3.39
C GLU A 209 -4.75 -10.14 -3.36
N LEU A 210 -4.26 -9.00 -3.83
CA LEU A 210 -5.01 -7.76 -3.93
C LEU A 210 -4.75 -7.15 -5.29
N ASN A 211 -5.81 -6.79 -6.00
CA ASN A 211 -5.75 -5.96 -7.19
C ASN A 211 -6.48 -4.66 -6.89
N ALA A 212 -5.77 -3.54 -6.94
CA ALA A 212 -6.33 -2.21 -6.78
C ALA A 212 -5.92 -1.37 -7.99
N GLY A 213 -6.86 -1.20 -8.92
CA GLY A 213 -6.62 -0.47 -10.17
C GLY A 213 -5.52 -1.11 -11.02
N ARG A 214 -4.33 -0.50 -11.04
CA ARG A 214 -3.18 -0.97 -11.84
C ARG A 214 -2.14 -1.74 -11.04
N THR A 215 -2.32 -1.83 -9.72
CA THR A 215 -1.38 -2.44 -8.79
C THR A 215 -1.93 -3.78 -8.31
N THR A 216 -1.16 -4.83 -8.52
CA THR A 216 -1.42 -6.15 -7.97
C THR A 216 -0.41 -6.43 -6.87
N MET A 217 -0.85 -6.78 -5.66
CA MET A 217 -0.02 -7.25 -4.57
C MET A 217 -0.29 -8.73 -4.33
N LEU A 218 0.75 -9.55 -4.43
CA LEU A 218 0.66 -11.00 -4.23
C LEU A 218 1.51 -11.43 -3.03
N CYS A 219 0.92 -12.21 -2.14
CA CYS A 219 1.61 -12.85 -1.04
C CYS A 219 2.49 -13.99 -1.56
N THR A 220 3.79 -13.91 -1.34
CA THR A 220 4.77 -14.89 -1.81
C THR A 220 5.16 -15.90 -0.75
N GLU A 221 5.15 -15.49 0.51
CA GLU A 221 5.60 -16.31 1.63
C GLU A 221 4.82 -15.97 2.90
N ILE A 222 4.52 -16.98 3.73
CA ILE A 222 3.83 -16.82 5.00
C ILE A 222 4.54 -17.67 6.04
N VAL A 223 4.96 -17.03 7.13
CA VAL A 223 5.53 -17.66 8.32
C VAL A 223 4.57 -17.44 9.48
N LEU A 224 3.95 -18.51 9.97
CA LEU A 224 3.02 -18.47 11.08
C LEU A 224 3.70 -18.95 12.36
N ASN A 225 3.46 -18.23 13.46
CA ASN A 225 3.99 -18.51 14.79
C ASN A 225 5.51 -18.75 14.81
N PRO A 226 6.33 -17.77 14.36
CA PRO A 226 7.78 -17.86 14.54
C PRO A 226 8.16 -18.05 16.01
N GLU A 227 9.32 -18.66 16.25
CA GLU A 227 9.86 -18.90 17.59
C GLU A 227 10.12 -17.58 18.34
N GLU A 228 10.57 -16.56 17.63
CA GLU A 228 10.75 -15.21 18.15
C GLU A 228 9.42 -14.45 18.21
N LYS A 229 9.21 -13.70 19.30
CA LYS A 229 8.06 -12.82 19.43
C LYS A 229 8.21 -11.64 18.47
N ILE A 230 7.20 -11.42 17.63
CA ILE A 230 7.15 -10.28 16.73
C ILE A 230 6.74 -9.04 17.53
N GLU A 231 7.62 -8.05 17.61
CA GLU A 231 7.28 -6.73 18.16
C GLU A 231 6.81 -5.79 17.04
N ILE A 232 5.54 -5.39 17.12
CA ILE A 232 4.97 -4.40 16.22
C ILE A 232 5.09 -3.03 16.89
N GLN A 233 5.96 -2.16 16.36
CA GLN A 233 6.16 -0.83 16.92
C GLN A 233 5.23 0.19 16.27
N LYS A 234 4.40 0.85 17.08
CA LYS A 234 3.58 1.97 16.64
C LYS A 234 4.49 3.16 16.24
N PRO A 235 4.38 3.69 15.00
CA PRO A 235 5.20 4.80 14.57
C PRO A 235 4.86 6.07 15.37
N ASN A 236 5.89 6.77 15.84
CA ASN A 236 5.77 7.95 16.70
C ASN A 236 6.64 9.14 16.27
N LYS A 237 7.38 9.01 15.15
CA LYS A 237 8.28 10.04 14.63
C LYS A 237 7.64 10.77 13.46
N GLY A 238 7.49 12.09 13.58
CA GLY A 238 6.95 12.93 12.51
C GLY A 238 5.78 13.79 12.98
N SER A 239 5.27 14.62 12.07
CA SER A 239 4.12 15.48 12.34
C SER A 239 2.83 14.66 12.18
N LYS A 240 2.00 14.61 13.22
CA LYS A 240 0.68 13.98 13.14
C LYS A 240 -0.26 14.88 12.35
N VAL A 241 -0.88 14.33 11.31
CA VAL A 241 -1.78 15.05 10.41
C VAL A 241 -2.94 14.13 10.03
N GLU A 242 -4.10 14.70 9.71
CA GLU A 242 -5.17 13.95 9.06
C GLU A 242 -4.91 13.83 7.55
N ARG A 243 -5.56 12.88 6.87
CA ARG A 243 -5.31 12.66 5.43
C ARG A 243 -5.65 13.87 4.56
N GLU A 244 -6.72 14.60 4.87
CA GLU A 244 -7.09 15.79 4.11
C GLU A 244 -6.05 16.91 4.27
N GLU A 245 -5.54 17.09 5.48
CA GLU A 245 -4.46 18.04 5.77
C GLU A 245 -3.17 17.63 5.06
N TYR A 246 -2.78 16.35 5.13
CA TYR A 246 -1.64 15.82 4.40
C TYR A 246 -1.76 16.08 2.89
N ASN A 247 -2.92 15.76 2.31
CA ASN A 247 -3.17 15.98 0.88
C ASN A 247 -3.04 17.46 0.50
N LYS A 248 -3.51 18.37 1.35
CA LYS A 248 -3.36 19.82 1.16
C LYS A 248 -1.90 20.26 1.21
N ILE A 249 -1.14 19.83 2.22
CA ILE A 249 0.30 20.13 2.36
C ILE A 249 1.08 19.68 1.12
N ILE A 250 0.83 18.45 0.67
CA ILE A 250 1.52 17.90 -0.50
C ILE A 250 1.11 18.65 -1.76
N LYS A 251 -0.18 18.97 -1.94
CA LYS A 251 -0.66 19.73 -3.09
C LYS A 251 0.01 21.10 -3.17
N GLU A 252 -0.01 21.87 -2.08
CA GLU A 252 0.64 23.19 -2.00
C GLU A 252 2.14 23.12 -2.30
N LYS A 253 2.85 22.13 -1.71
CA LYS A 253 4.29 21.93 -1.96
C LYS A 253 4.57 21.55 -3.41
N THR A 254 3.70 20.75 -4.01
CA THR A 254 3.88 20.31 -5.38
C THR A 254 3.60 21.45 -6.37
N ASP A 255 2.59 22.29 -6.11
CA ASP A 255 2.30 23.48 -6.91
C ASP A 255 3.46 24.50 -6.82
N GLU A 256 4.00 24.74 -5.62
CA GLU A 256 5.20 25.59 -5.41
C GLU A 256 6.41 25.08 -6.22
N LEU A 257 6.66 23.77 -6.19
CA LEU A 257 7.73 23.16 -6.99
C LEU A 257 7.47 23.33 -8.49
N LYS A 258 6.24 23.08 -8.93
CA LYS A 258 5.83 23.21 -10.33
C LYS A 258 6.07 24.62 -10.86
N GLU A 259 5.70 25.66 -10.11
CA GLU A 259 5.96 27.05 -10.46
C GLU A 259 7.46 27.35 -10.60
N ARG A 260 8.29 26.87 -9.66
CA ARG A 260 9.75 27.01 -9.72
C ARG A 260 10.36 26.30 -10.93
N PHE A 261 9.86 25.12 -11.29
CA PHE A 261 10.31 24.38 -12.47
C PHE A 261 9.88 25.04 -13.79
N GLN A 262 8.67 25.60 -13.85
CA GLN A 262 8.17 26.33 -15.02
C GLN A 262 8.88 27.67 -15.21
N GLY A 263 9.20 28.39 -14.13
CA GLY A 263 9.92 29.67 -14.17
C GLY A 263 11.36 29.58 -14.71
N ARG A 264 12.01 28.41 -14.60
CA ARG A 264 13.37 28.18 -15.15
C ARG A 264 13.38 27.82 -16.64
N GLY A 265 12.26 27.40 -17.22
CA GLY A 265 12.17 27.00 -18.63
C GLY A 265 12.11 28.16 -19.64
N ASN A 266 11.90 29.40 -19.18
CA ASN A 266 11.71 30.55 -20.07
C ASN A 266 12.94 31.47 -20.19
N GLY A 267 14.10 31.06 -19.64
CA GLY A 267 15.29 31.91 -19.48
C GLY A 267 16.55 31.44 -20.19
N GLY A 268 16.49 30.53 -21.17
CA GLY A 268 17.68 30.00 -21.84
C GLY A 268 17.52 29.86 -23.34
N GLY A 269 17.98 30.87 -24.11
CA GLY A 269 18.45 30.65 -25.48
C GLY A 269 17.69 31.31 -26.64
N ARG A 270 17.22 32.55 -26.49
CA ARG A 270 17.13 33.49 -27.62
C ARG A 270 18.31 34.47 -27.57
N GLY A 271 19.46 34.06 -28.10
CA GLY A 271 20.42 34.97 -28.76
C GLY A 271 20.63 34.35 -30.14
N ARG A 272 20.33 34.97 -31.30
CA ARG A 272 20.71 36.31 -31.77
C ARG A 272 22.13 36.61 -31.33
N PHE A 273 23.13 36.14 -32.08
CA PHE A 273 23.72 36.82 -33.23
C PHE A 273 24.30 35.79 -34.19
#